data_AF-A0A917JJ07-F1
#
_entry.id   AF-A0A917JJ07-F1
#
_cell.length_a   1.000
_cell.length_b   1.000
_cell.length_c   1.000
_cell.angle_alpha   90.00
_cell.angle_beta   90.00
_cell.angle_gamma   90.00
#
_symmetry.space_group_name_H-M   'P 1'
#
loop_
_entity.id
_entity.type
_entity.pdbx_description
1 polymer ?
#
loop_
_entity_poly.entity_id
_entity_poly.type
_entity_poly.pdbx_seq_one_letter_code
_entity_poly.pdbx_strand_id
1 'polypeptide(L)'
;MVRTIFFGIAVSFSVTAMAANPNERSDFKCYLDTTIGPKIMLFDWKKSEKAKEMNRLVAKRLEEPNSNQAFHVKKVIECRVDSKSFRNAKAFAIDDRIVR
;
A
#
# COMPACT_ATOMS: atom_id res chain seq x y z
N MET A 1 49.61 38.55 -16.52
CA MET A 1 48.34 38.88 -15.84
C MET A 1 47.20 38.75 -16.84
N VAL A 2 46.39 37.69 -16.75
CA VAL A 2 45.14 37.54 -17.50
C VAL A 2 44.09 37.06 -16.51
N ARG A 3 43.16 37.96 -16.14
CA ARG A 3 41.97 37.65 -15.35
C ARG A 3 40.89 37.26 -16.34
N THR A 4 40.49 36.00 -16.35
CA THR A 4 39.31 35.56 -17.12
C THR A 4 38.38 34.84 -16.17
N ILE A 5 37.29 35.53 -15.87
CA ILE A 5 36.19 35.09 -15.01
C ILE A 5 35.43 34.02 -15.78
N PHE A 6 35.57 32.75 -15.38
CA PHE A 6 34.72 31.68 -15.89
C PHE A 6 33.42 31.64 -15.08
N PHE A 7 32.36 32.10 -15.74
CA PHE A 7 30.97 32.03 -15.31
C PHE A 7 30.59 30.60 -14.88
N GLY A 8 30.22 30.43 -13.61
CA GLY A 8 29.60 29.20 -13.12
C GLY A 8 28.17 29.09 -13.63
N ILE A 9 27.91 28.12 -14.51
CA ILE A 9 26.56 27.76 -14.95
C ILE A 9 25.89 26.97 -13.82
N ALA A 10 25.05 27.64 -13.04
CA ALA A 10 24.15 26.98 -12.10
C ALA A 10 23.00 26.32 -12.89
N VAL A 11 23.10 25.01 -13.13
CA VAL A 11 22.03 24.22 -13.74
C VAL A 11 20.96 23.98 -12.67
N SER A 12 19.92 24.80 -12.69
CA SER A 12 18.73 24.67 -11.84
C SER A 12 17.90 23.47 -12.30
N PHE A 13 18.13 22.29 -11.73
CA PHE A 13 17.23 21.15 -11.90
C PHE A 13 15.91 21.43 -11.16
N SER A 14 14.92 21.92 -11.89
CA SER A 14 13.54 22.01 -11.39
C SER A 14 12.98 20.60 -11.21
N VAL A 15 12.98 20.10 -9.97
CA VAL A 15 12.31 18.85 -9.62
C VAL A 15 10.80 19.09 -9.69
N THR A 16 10.17 18.74 -10.81
CA THR A 16 8.71 18.66 -10.90
C THR A 16 8.21 17.51 -10.03
N ALA A 17 7.72 17.82 -8.83
CA ALA A 17 7.02 16.87 -7.99
C ALA A 17 5.69 16.50 -8.67
N MET A 18 5.60 15.29 -9.23
CA MET A 18 4.32 14.77 -9.70
C MET A 18 3.41 14.55 -8.49
N ALA A 19 2.43 15.43 -8.32
CA ALA A 19 1.42 15.28 -7.27
C ALA A 19 0.60 14.01 -7.56
N ALA A 20 0.63 13.04 -6.65
CA ALA A 20 -0.21 11.86 -6.75
C ALA A 20 -1.69 12.27 -6.72
N ASN A 21 -2.48 11.81 -7.69
CA ASN A 21 -3.91 12.15 -7.77
C ASN A 21 -4.67 11.44 -6.62
N PRO A 22 -5.27 12.18 -5.67
CA PRO A 22 -5.95 11.58 -4.51
C PRO A 22 -7.22 10.79 -4.89
N ASN A 23 -7.78 11.04 -6.07
CA ASN A 23 -8.96 10.34 -6.58
C ASN A 23 -8.62 9.09 -7.40
N GLU A 24 -7.33 8.81 -7.62
CA GLU A 24 -6.86 7.61 -8.28
C GLU A 24 -7.21 6.37 -7.45
N ARG A 25 -7.75 5.35 -8.11
CA ARG A 25 -8.00 4.03 -7.52
C ARG A 25 -6.74 3.18 -7.59
N SER A 26 -6.56 2.29 -6.62
CA SER A 26 -5.45 1.36 -6.58
C SER A 26 -5.83 0.12 -5.80
N ASP A 27 -5.23 -0.99 -6.20
CA ASP A 27 -5.32 -2.23 -5.46
C ASP A 27 -4.42 -2.15 -4.22
N PHE A 28 -5.01 -2.47 -3.08
CA PHE A 28 -4.34 -2.58 -1.80
C PHE A 28 -4.38 -4.02 -1.33
N LYS A 29 -3.21 -4.54 -0.97
CA LYS A 29 -3.10 -5.75 -0.17
C LYS A 29 -3.07 -5.40 1.30
N CYS A 30 -3.88 -6.10 2.08
CA CYS A 30 -4.06 -5.86 3.50
C CYS A 30 -3.79 -7.13 4.30
N TYR A 31 -2.86 -7.05 5.26
CA TYR A 31 -2.63 -8.07 6.26
C TYR A 31 -3.59 -7.86 7.43
N LEU A 32 -4.47 -8.83 7.63
CA LEU A 32 -5.58 -8.80 8.57
C LEU A 32 -5.37 -9.83 9.66
N ASP A 33 -5.67 -9.48 10.90
CA ASP A 33 -5.94 -10.44 11.96
C ASP A 33 -7.42 -10.78 11.95
N THR A 34 -7.75 -12.08 11.96
CA THR A 34 -9.14 -12.56 11.79
C THR A 34 -9.51 -13.62 12.83
N THR A 35 -10.77 -14.05 12.83
CA THR A 35 -11.24 -15.18 13.65
C THR A 35 -10.62 -16.52 13.30
N ILE A 36 -10.15 -16.69 12.05
CA ILE A 36 -9.55 -17.94 11.56
C ILE A 36 -8.04 -17.85 11.34
N GLY A 37 -7.40 -16.85 11.97
CA GLY A 37 -5.98 -16.57 11.86
C GLY A 37 -5.64 -15.45 10.88
N PRO A 38 -4.35 -15.09 10.73
CA PRO A 38 -3.96 -13.98 9.88
C PRO A 38 -4.19 -14.27 8.39
N LYS A 39 -4.66 -13.28 7.64
CA LYS A 39 -4.95 -13.39 6.20
C LYS A 39 -4.41 -12.19 5.43
N ILE A 40 -4.06 -12.38 4.16
CA ILE A 40 -3.81 -11.29 3.21
C ILE A 40 -4.99 -11.23 2.26
N MET A 41 -5.62 -10.06 2.16
CA MET A 41 -6.77 -9.81 1.27
C MET A 41 -6.51 -8.61 0.37
N LEU A 42 -7.05 -8.65 -0.84
CA LEU A 42 -6.96 -7.56 -1.83
C LEU A 42 -8.23 -6.71 -1.83
N PHE A 43 -8.07 -5.40 -1.97
CA PHE A 43 -9.16 -4.44 -2.03
C PHE A 43 -8.84 -3.32 -3.02
N ASP A 44 -9.80 -2.92 -3.83
CA ASP A 44 -9.68 -1.77 -4.73
C ASP A 44 -10.37 -0.54 -4.12
N TRP A 45 -9.57 0.49 -3.80
CA TRP A 45 -10.05 1.74 -3.21
C TRP A 45 -9.39 2.97 -3.85
N LYS A 46 -10.03 4.13 -3.67
CA LYS A 46 -9.35 5.41 -3.90
C LYS A 46 -8.23 5.61 -2.89
N LYS A 47 -7.08 6.11 -3.33
CA LYS A 47 -5.92 6.38 -2.45
C LYS A 47 -6.29 7.29 -1.26
N SER A 48 -7.12 8.30 -1.50
CA SER A 48 -7.61 9.22 -0.46
C SER A 48 -8.53 8.56 0.57
N GLU A 49 -9.24 7.49 0.22
CA GLU A 49 -10.21 6.82 1.09
C GLU A 49 -9.60 5.65 1.86
N LYS A 50 -8.36 5.24 1.54
CA LYS A 50 -7.67 4.09 2.14
C LYS A 50 -7.82 4.01 3.66
N ALA A 51 -7.54 5.09 4.38
CA ALA A 51 -7.59 5.09 5.85
C ALA A 51 -9.02 4.85 6.38
N LYS A 52 -10.02 5.44 5.72
CA LYS A 52 -11.44 5.25 6.03
C LYS A 52 -11.87 3.81 5.76
N GLU A 53 -11.47 3.25 4.63
CA GLU A 53 -11.80 1.87 4.26
C GLU A 53 -11.13 0.84 5.16
N MET A 54 -9.87 1.07 5.57
CA MET A 54 -9.21 0.24 6.58
C MET A 54 -9.98 0.17 7.90
N ASN A 55 -10.51 1.31 8.37
CA ASN A 55 -11.32 1.33 9.59
C ASN A 55 -12.64 0.56 9.42
N ARG A 56 -13.26 0.64 8.23
CA ARG A 56 -14.49 -0.10 7.90
C ARG A 56 -14.29 -1.62 7.82
N LEU A 57 -13.06 -2.09 7.66
CA LEU A 57 -12.79 -3.52 7.67
C LEU A 57 -12.90 -4.11 9.08
N VAL A 58 -12.65 -3.36 10.14
CA VAL A 58 -12.71 -3.90 11.51
C VAL A 58 -14.15 -4.35 11.81
N ALA A 59 -14.29 -5.54 12.39
CA ALA A 59 -15.54 -6.26 12.65
C ALA A 59 -16.34 -6.69 11.40
N LYS A 60 -15.87 -6.39 10.19
CA LYS A 60 -16.52 -6.83 8.95
C LYS A 60 -16.42 -8.35 8.80
N ARG A 61 -17.53 -8.97 8.38
CA ARG A 61 -17.57 -10.36 7.91
C ARG A 61 -17.14 -10.40 6.46
N LEU A 62 -16.14 -11.23 6.16
CA LEU A 62 -15.62 -11.48 4.82
C LEU A 62 -15.66 -12.99 4.54
N GLU A 63 -15.55 -13.35 3.27
CA GLU A 63 -15.47 -14.73 2.82
C GLU A 63 -14.05 -15.01 2.30
N GLU A 64 -13.54 -16.21 2.57
CA GLU A 64 -12.23 -16.61 2.09
C GLU A 64 -12.30 -16.91 0.58
N PRO A 65 -11.38 -16.36 -0.22
CA PRO A 65 -11.31 -16.74 -1.63
C PRO A 65 -11.13 -18.25 -1.76
N ASN A 66 -11.97 -18.90 -2.56
CA ASN A 66 -11.95 -20.36 -2.82
C ASN A 66 -12.33 -21.26 -1.63
N SER A 67 -12.79 -20.70 -0.52
CA SER A 67 -13.35 -21.43 0.61
C SER A 67 -14.63 -20.73 1.01
N ASN A 68 -15.79 -21.38 0.93
CA ASN A 68 -17.08 -20.82 1.39
C ASN A 68 -17.11 -20.55 2.92
N GLN A 69 -15.95 -20.49 3.57
CA GLN A 69 -15.76 -20.16 4.96
C GLN A 69 -15.73 -18.63 5.14
N ALA A 70 -16.69 -18.14 5.91
CA ALA A 70 -16.71 -16.76 6.35
C ALA A 70 -15.85 -16.57 7.61
N PHE A 71 -15.28 -15.37 7.76
CA PHE A 71 -14.53 -14.95 8.93
C PHE A 71 -14.77 -13.49 9.26
N HIS A 72 -14.48 -13.10 10.50
CA HIS A 72 -14.54 -11.71 10.94
C HIS A 72 -13.14 -11.13 11.05
N VAL A 73 -12.98 -9.90 10.59
CA VAL A 73 -11.74 -9.14 10.75
C VAL A 73 -11.70 -8.57 12.18
N LYS A 74 -10.70 -8.97 12.96
CA LYS A 74 -10.45 -8.43 14.30
C LYS A 74 -9.67 -7.12 14.23
N LYS A 75 -8.66 -7.06 13.35
CA LYS A 75 -7.78 -5.91 13.22
C LYS A 75 -7.16 -5.85 11.83
N VAL A 76 -6.98 -4.63 11.32
CA VAL A 76 -6.12 -4.37 10.15
C VAL A 76 -4.72 -4.07 10.63
N ILE A 77 -3.73 -4.91 10.28
CA ILE A 77 -2.35 -4.75 10.73
C ILE A 77 -1.59 -3.80 9.80
N GLU A 78 -1.64 -4.04 8.49
CA GLU A 78 -0.98 -3.22 7.48
C GLU A 78 -1.71 -3.33 6.15
N CYS A 79 -1.88 -2.20 5.44
CA CYS A 79 -2.30 -2.21 4.03
C CYS A 79 -1.29 -1.44 3.18
N ARG A 80 -0.91 -2.02 2.04
CA ARG A 80 0.02 -1.43 1.07
C ARG A 80 -0.58 -1.54 -0.32
N VAL A 81 -0.18 -0.63 -1.21
CA VAL A 81 -0.46 -0.80 -2.64
C VAL A 81 0.10 -2.16 -3.06
N ASP A 82 -0.62 -2.90 -3.89
CA ASP A 82 -0.31 -4.30 -4.18
C ASP A 82 1.12 -4.51 -4.72
N SER A 83 1.62 -3.54 -5.47
CA SER A 83 2.99 -3.48 -6.00
C SER A 83 4.09 -3.15 -4.98
N LYS A 84 3.74 -2.87 -3.72
CA LYS A 84 4.70 -2.51 -2.66
C LYS A 84 4.76 -3.61 -1.61
N SER A 85 5.97 -4.00 -1.20
CA SER A 85 6.17 -4.99 -0.14
C SER A 85 5.64 -4.52 1.22
N PHE A 86 5.12 -5.46 2.02
CA PHE A 86 4.77 -5.21 3.43
C PHE A 86 6.01 -4.82 4.24
N ARG A 87 5.82 -3.95 5.25
CA ARG A 87 6.84 -3.65 6.26
C ARG A 87 6.82 -4.67 7.41
N ASN A 88 5.66 -5.24 7.69
CA ASN A 88 5.53 -6.30 8.66
C ASN A 88 6.23 -7.57 8.13
N ALA A 89 7.22 -8.08 8.87
CA ALA A 89 8.02 -9.24 8.44
C ALA A 89 7.18 -10.51 8.23
N LYS A 90 6.13 -10.75 9.04
CA LYS A 90 5.24 -11.89 8.85
C LYS A 90 4.41 -11.74 7.58
N ALA A 91 3.85 -10.55 7.36
CA ALA A 91 3.09 -10.26 6.14
C ALA A 91 3.96 -10.38 4.89
N PHE A 92 5.19 -9.85 4.94
CA PHE A 92 6.18 -9.98 3.87
C PHE A 92 6.47 -11.45 3.53
N ALA A 93 6.79 -12.26 4.55
CA ALA A 93 7.12 -13.66 4.35
C ALA A 93 5.93 -14.52 3.86
N ILE A 94 4.69 -14.09 4.07
CA ILE A 94 3.50 -14.74 3.51
C ILE A 94 3.30 -14.28 2.06
N ASP A 95 3.32 -12.98 1.81
CA ASP A 95 3.10 -12.36 0.50
C ASP A 95 4.11 -12.83 -0.56
N ASP A 96 5.38 -12.97 -0.18
CA ASP A 96 6.46 -13.46 -1.06
C ASP A 96 6.26 -14.91 -1.53
N ARG A 97 5.44 -15.69 -0.81
CA ARG A 97 5.11 -17.08 -1.17
C ARG A 97 3.81 -17.21 -1.96
N ILE A 98 3.06 -16.13 -2.13
CA ILE A 98 1.80 -16.14 -2.89
C ILE A 98 2.16 -15.87 -4.36
N VAL A 99 1.99 -16.88 -5.21
CA VAL A 99 1.95 -16.68 -6.65
C VAL A 99 0.62 -16.01 -6.99
N ARG A 100 0.68 -14.86 -7.66
CA ARG A 100 -0.49 -14.07 -8.05
C ARG A 100 -0.88 -14.33 -9.49
#